data_AF-A0A442WPY4-F1
#
_entry.id   AF-A0A442WPY4-F1
#
_cell.length_a   1.000
_cell.length_b   1.000
_cell.length_c   1.000
_cell.angle_alpha   90.00
_cell.angle_beta   90.00
_cell.angle_gamma   90.00
#
_symmetry.space_group_name_H-M   'P 1'
#
loop_
_entity.id
_entity.type
_entity.pdbx_description
1 polymer ?
#
loop_
_entity_poly.entity_id
_entity_poly.type
_entity_poly.pdbx_seq_one_letter_code
_entity_poly.pdbx_strand_id
1 'polypeptide(L)' 'MEAPETIQNAWAGLKLVRMAIEQTCPAGVLPSEEAVLLLYGPEPVHKGEALAKAIIETVEKADPLPTALIRYRPARAAR' A
#
# COMPACT_ATOMS: atom_id res chain seq x y z
N MET A 1 11.58 -28.18 -1.75
CA MET A 1 12.59 -27.11 -1.70
C MET A 1 11.99 -26.03 -0.85
N GLU A 2 12.52 -25.79 0.34
CA GLU A 2 12.06 -24.68 1.19
C GLU A 2 12.39 -23.36 0.51
N ALA A 3 11.44 -22.42 0.48
CA ALA A 3 11.70 -21.10 -0.04
C ALA A 3 12.78 -20.41 0.84
N PRO A 4 13.70 -19.63 0.26
CA PRO A 4 14.65 -18.84 1.03
C PRO A 4 13.93 -18.00 2.10
N GLU A 5 14.48 -17.91 3.30
CA GLU A 5 13.95 -17.13 4.42
C GLU A 5 13.60 -15.68 4.01
N THR A 6 14.39 -15.09 3.14
CA THR A 6 14.15 -13.75 2.56
C THR A 6 12.79 -13.65 1.84
N ILE A 7 12.39 -14.69 1.10
CA ILE A 7 11.11 -14.73 0.39
C ILE A 7 9.95 -14.86 1.39
N GLN A 8 10.13 -15.68 2.43
CA GLN A 8 9.12 -15.83 3.50
C GLN A 8 8.91 -14.51 4.25
N ASN A 9 10.01 -13.82 4.60
CA ASN A 9 9.97 -12.52 5.26
C ASN A 9 9.30 -11.45 4.38
N ALA A 10 9.55 -11.46 3.06
CA ALA A 10 8.87 -10.57 2.12
C ALA A 10 7.35 -10.80 2.14
N TRP A 11 6.89 -12.05 2.06
CA TRP A 11 5.47 -12.38 2.15
C TRP A 11 4.85 -11.99 3.49
N ALA A 12 5.56 -12.22 4.59
CA ALA A 12 5.10 -11.84 5.92
C ALA A 12 4.91 -10.32 6.03
N GLY A 13 5.90 -9.54 5.57
CA GLY A 13 5.81 -8.08 5.55
C GLY A 13 4.66 -7.58 4.69
N LEU A 14 4.48 -8.11 3.48
CA LEU A 14 3.39 -7.72 2.58
C LEU A 14 2.00 -8.06 3.14
N LYS A 15 1.87 -9.14 3.91
CA LYS A 15 0.62 -9.47 4.63
C LYS A 15 0.30 -8.44 5.71
N LEU A 16 1.30 -7.96 6.45
CA LEU A 16 1.09 -6.91 7.46
C LEU A 16 0.62 -5.60 6.82
N VAL A 17 1.21 -5.22 5.68
CA VAL A 17 0.80 -4.01 4.94
C VAL A 17 -0.63 -4.17 4.41
N ARG A 18 -0.97 -5.32 3.82
CA ARG A 18 -2.32 -5.60 3.35
C ARG A 18 -3.35 -5.49 4.47
N MET A 19 -3.07 -6.13 5.61
CA MET A 19 -3.92 -6.04 6.80
C MET A 19 -4.12 -4.58 7.24
N ALA A 20 -3.05 -3.79 7.30
CA ALA A 20 -3.15 -2.38 7.68
C ALA A 20 -4.08 -1.60 6.73
N ILE A 21 -3.90 -1.76 5.41
CA ILE A 21 -4.76 -1.12 4.41
C ILE A 21 -6.23 -1.56 4.57
N GLU A 22 -6.49 -2.86 4.72
CA GLU A 22 -7.85 -3.39 4.89
C GLU A 22 -8.52 -2.88 6.18
N GLN A 23 -7.74 -2.58 7.23
CA GLN A 23 -8.25 -2.02 8.48
C GLN A 23 -8.52 -0.52 8.41
N THR A 24 -7.70 0.24 7.66
CA THR A 24 -7.75 1.72 7.68
C THR A 24 -8.47 2.32 6.48
N CYS A 25 -8.47 1.63 5.35
CA CYS A 25 -8.99 2.15 4.09
C CYS A 25 -10.43 1.65 3.84
N PRO A 26 -11.22 2.39 3.04
CA PRO A 26 -12.55 1.93 2.64
C PRO A 26 -12.51 0.58 1.92
N ALA A 27 -13.63 -0.16 2.01
CA ALA A 27 -13.78 -1.43 1.30
C ALA A 27 -13.61 -1.25 -0.22
N GLY A 28 -12.95 -2.21 -0.87
CA GLY A 28 -12.72 -2.21 -2.32
C GLY A 28 -11.46 -1.46 -2.78
N VAL A 29 -10.67 -0.89 -1.86
CA VAL A 29 -9.36 -0.29 -2.17
C VAL A 29 -8.36 -1.32 -2.69
N LEU A 30 -8.42 -2.56 -2.21
CA LEU A 30 -7.52 -3.63 -2.61
C LEU A 30 -8.21 -4.70 -3.47
N PRO A 31 -7.55 -5.19 -4.53
CA PRO A 31 -7.96 -6.42 -5.19
C PRO A 31 -7.84 -7.64 -4.25
N SER A 32 -8.59 -8.71 -4.54
CA SER A 32 -8.43 -9.99 -3.84
C SER A 32 -7.07 -10.63 -4.15
N GLU A 33 -6.61 -11.60 -3.35
CA GLU A 33 -5.33 -12.29 -3.62
C GLU A 33 -5.34 -12.98 -4.99
N GLU A 34 -6.48 -13.55 -5.38
CA GLU A 34 -6.66 -14.20 -6.69
C GLU A 34 -6.54 -13.16 -7.81
N ALA A 35 -7.13 -11.98 -7.62
CA ALA A 35 -7.00 -10.88 -8.58
C ALA A 35 -5.56 -10.36 -8.66
N VAL A 36 -4.83 -10.29 -7.53
CA VAL A 36 -3.39 -9.93 -7.53
C VAL A 36 -2.59 -10.95 -8.34
N LEU A 37 -2.84 -12.24 -8.13
CA LEU A 37 -2.15 -13.32 -8.85
C LEU A 37 -2.40 -13.24 -10.36
N LEU A 38 -3.64 -12.97 -10.77
CA LEU A 38 -4.03 -12.89 -12.18
C LEU A 38 -3.56 -11.61 -12.87
N LEU A 39 -3.58 -10.47 -12.18
CA LEU A 39 -3.29 -9.15 -12.77
C LEU A 39 -1.81 -8.75 -12.69
N TYR A 40 -1.11 -9.16 -11.63
CA TYR A 40 0.27 -8.74 -11.39
C TYR A 40 1.24 -9.92 -11.45
N GLY A 41 0.90 -11.06 -10.84
CA GLY A 41 1.72 -12.28 -10.89
C GLY A 41 1.96 -12.92 -9.50
N PRO A 42 2.67 -14.06 -9.46
CA PRO A 42 2.76 -14.89 -8.25
C PRO A 42 3.84 -14.47 -7.26
N GLU A 43 4.85 -13.71 -7.67
CA GLU A 43 5.99 -13.36 -6.81
C GLU A 43 5.68 -12.22 -5.82
N PRO A 44 6.40 -12.11 -4.67
CA PRO A 44 6.18 -11.06 -3.69
C PRO A 44 6.17 -9.64 -4.27
N VAL A 45 7.02 -9.36 -5.25
CA VAL A 45 7.11 -8.04 -5.90
C VAL A 45 5.79 -7.63 -6.56
N HIS A 46 5.07 -8.58 -7.16
CA HIS A 46 3.77 -8.34 -7.80
C HIS A 46 2.69 -7.97 -6.78
N LYS A 47 2.69 -8.63 -5.62
CA LYS A 47 1.84 -8.21 -4.50
C LYS A 47 2.24 -6.83 -3.99
N GLY A 48 3.54 -6.56 -3.87
CA GLY A 48 4.05 -5.23 -3.51
C GLY A 48 3.54 -4.13 -4.45
N GLU A 49 3.56 -4.38 -5.75
CA GLU A 49 3.04 -3.46 -6.76
C GLU A 49 1.53 -3.20 -6.60
N ALA A 50 0.74 -4.26 -6.41
CA ALA A 50 -0.70 -4.13 -6.19
C ALA A 50 -1.02 -3.30 -4.92
N LEU A 51 -0.29 -3.52 -3.83
CA LEU A 51 -0.44 -2.73 -2.60
C LEU A 51 -0.03 -1.27 -2.81
N ALA A 52 1.09 -1.01 -3.49
CA ALA A 52 1.56 0.34 -3.77
C ALA A 52 0.54 1.13 -4.60
N LYS A 53 -0.01 0.53 -5.65
CA LYS A 53 -1.05 1.15 -6.48
C LYS A 53 -2.29 1.51 -5.66
N ALA A 54 -2.77 0.59 -4.83
CA ALA A 54 -3.94 0.83 -3.97
C ALA A 54 -3.71 1.96 -2.96
N ILE A 55 -2.53 2.04 -2.35
CA ILE A 55 -2.17 3.14 -1.45
C ILE A 55 -2.18 4.47 -2.20
N ILE A 56 -1.50 4.55 -3.36
CA ILE A 56 -1.43 5.79 -4.15
C ILE A 56 -2.82 6.26 -4.55
N GLU A 57 -3.64 5.37 -5.13
CA GLU A 57 -5.01 5.71 -5.53
C GLU A 57 -5.88 6.16 -4.34
N THR A 58 -5.66 5.58 -3.16
CA THR A 58 -6.40 5.96 -1.95
C THR A 58 -5.96 7.33 -1.45
N VAL A 59 -4.66 7.60 -1.42
CA VAL A 59 -4.10 8.88 -0.97
C VAL A 59 -4.51 10.01 -1.93
N GLU A 60 -4.45 9.77 -3.24
CA GLU A 60 -4.89 10.74 -4.26
C GLU A 60 -6.38 11.07 -4.15
N LYS A 61 -7.22 10.10 -3.74
CA LYS A 61 -8.65 10.34 -3.50
C LYS A 61 -8.94 10.99 -2.15
N ALA A 62 -8.10 10.75 -1.15
CA ALA A 62 -8.27 11.27 0.21
C ALA A 62 -7.80 12.72 0.36
N ASP A 63 -6.82 13.15 -0.45
CA ASP A 63 -6.32 14.52 -0.45
C ASP A 63 -6.88 15.32 -1.66
N PRO A 64 -7.86 16.23 -1.46
CA PRO A 64 -8.30 17.13 -2.52
C PRO A 64 -7.30 18.26 -2.79
N LEU A 65 -6.17 18.34 -2.08
CA LEU A 65 -5.18 19.37 -2.33
C LEU A 65 -4.31 18.95 -3.52
N PRO A 66 -4.18 19.82 -4.55
CA PRO A 66 -3.26 19.54 -5.64
C PRO A 66 -1.86 19.36 -5.07
N THR A 67 -1.13 18.37 -5.60
CA THR A 67 0.26 17.96 -5.31
C THR A 67 1.27 19.12 -5.16
N ALA A 68 0.88 20.35 -5.51
CA ALA A 68 1.61 21.60 -5.33
C ALA A 68 1.72 22.11 -3.86
N LEU A 69 0.93 21.61 -2.90
CA LEU A 69 0.91 22.16 -1.52
C LEU A 69 1.69 21.38 -0.46
N ILE A 70 2.51 20.39 -0.83
CA ILE A 70 3.57 19.86 0.05
C ILE A 70 4.74 20.87 0.12
N ARG A 71 4.45 22.12 0.51
CA ARG A 71 5.43 23.07 1.06
C ARG A 71 5.05 23.29 2.51
N TYR A 72 5.81 22.65 3.38
CA TYR A 72 6.05 22.97 4.79
C TYR A 72 5.16 24.06 5.41
N ARG A 73 4.25 23.66 6.30
CA ARG A 73 3.60 24.57 7.26
C ARG A 73 4.38 24.48 8.59
N PRO A 74 5.25 25.45 8.94
CA PRO A 74 5.83 25.45 10.27
C PRO A 74 4.70 25.57 11.29
N ALA A 75 4.83 24.83 12.38
CA ALA A 75 3.91 24.89 13.51
C ALA A 75 3.67 26.35 13.89
N ARG A 76 2.40 26.73 14.05
CA ARG A 76 1.97 28.01 14.62
C ARG A 76 2.84 28.27 15.85
N ALA A 77 3.70 29.29 15.77
CA ALA A 77 4.33 29.85 16.96
C ALA A 77 3.20 30.43 17.82
N ALA A 78 2.80 29.67 18.84
CA ALA A 78 1.99 30.20 19.92
C ALA A 78 2.93 31.02 20.81
N ARG A 79 2.78 32.35 20.74
CA ARG A 79 3.10 33.27 21.82
C ARG A 79 1.84 34.05 22.14
#